data_AF-A0A970N367-F1
#
_entry.id   AF-A0A970N367-F1
#
_cell.length_a   1.000
_cell.length_b   1.000
_cell.length_c   1.000
_cell.angle_alpha   90.00
_cell.angle_beta   90.00
_cell.angle_gamma   90.00
#
_symmetry.space_group_name_H-M   'P 1'
#
loop_
_entity.id
_entity.type
_entity.pdbx_description
1 polymer ?
#
loop_
_entity_poly.entity_id
_entity_poly.type
_entity_poly.pdbx_seq_one_letter_code
_entity_poly.pdbx_strand_id
1 'polypeptide(L)'
;MELINSLLLEIKEELLNEPVVKQYFLLLEQIKKNNELHDLKEKIKKAQVDLSLHFGSSKKVHQKKKEELLRLQKLYDEHPLIVNYNFVFNEVNNLLKAIEEILK
;
A
#
# COMPACT_ATOMS: atom_id res chain seq x y z
N MET A 1 -7.09 -23.20 27.07
CA MET A 1 -6.15 -23.09 25.94
C MET A 1 -6.82 -23.48 24.63
N GLU A 2 -7.39 -24.69 24.51
CA GLU A 2 -8.07 -25.13 23.27
C GLU A 2 -9.31 -24.28 22.89
N LEU A 3 -10.17 -23.95 23.87
CA LEU A 3 -11.36 -23.10 23.63
C LEU A 3 -11.02 -21.68 23.16
N ILE A 4 -9.93 -21.08 23.67
CA ILE A 4 -9.52 -19.74 23.26
C ILE A 4 -9.03 -19.78 21.80
N ASN A 5 -8.28 -20.82 21.45
CA ASN A 5 -7.80 -21.01 20.09
C ASN A 5 -8.94 -21.24 19.09
N SER A 6 -10.00 -21.97 19.47
CA SER A 6 -11.16 -22.17 18.60
C SER A 6 -11.93 -20.86 18.38
N LEU A 7 -12.16 -20.08 19.44
CA LEU A 7 -12.84 -18.78 19.34
C LEU A 7 -12.06 -17.78 18.48
N LEU A 8 -10.73 -17.75 18.61
CA LEU A 8 -9.88 -16.92 17.76
C LEU A 8 -9.92 -17.35 16.29
N LEU A 9 -10.08 -18.65 16.03
CA LEU A 9 -10.23 -19.17 14.68
C LEU A 9 -11.58 -18.74 14.07
N GLU A 10 -12.66 -18.83 14.83
CA GLU A 10 -13.99 -18.36 14.42
C GLU A 10 -13.98 -16.87 14.08
N ILE A 11 -13.44 -16.03 14.97
CA ILE A 11 -13.30 -14.57 14.72
C ILE A 11 -12.51 -14.30 13.45
N LYS A 12 -11.43 -15.05 13.21
CA LYS A 12 -10.64 -14.91 11.98
C LYS A 12 -11.45 -15.28 10.74
N GLU A 13 -12.22 -16.36 10.77
CA GLU A 13 -13.03 -16.80 9.65
C GLU A 13 -14.16 -15.81 9.34
N GLU A 14 -14.81 -15.27 10.37
CA GLU A 14 -15.80 -14.20 10.23
C GLU A 14 -15.18 -12.94 9.65
N LEU A 15 -14.02 -12.52 10.16
CA LEU A 15 -13.30 -11.35 9.66
C LEU A 15 -12.92 -11.50 8.18
N LEU A 16 -12.47 -12.68 7.75
CA LEU A 16 -12.18 -12.94 6.33
C LEU A 16 -13.44 -12.92 5.46
N ASN A 17 -14.62 -13.06 6.06
CA ASN A 17 -15.89 -12.97 5.37
C ASN A 17 -16.44 -11.55 5.25
N GLU A 18 -15.92 -10.60 6.02
CA GLU A 18 -16.31 -9.20 5.96
C GLU A 18 -16.09 -8.61 4.56
N PRO A 19 -17.09 -7.91 3.99
CA PRO A 19 -16.98 -7.35 2.63
C PRO A 19 -15.75 -6.47 2.42
N VAL A 20 -15.41 -5.64 3.41
CA VAL A 20 -14.25 -4.74 3.36
C VAL A 20 -12.92 -5.50 3.32
N VAL A 21 -12.82 -6.63 4.03
CA VAL A 21 -11.63 -7.49 4.04
C VAL A 21 -11.50 -8.25 2.72
N LYS A 22 -12.62 -8.74 2.16
CA LYS A 22 -12.64 -9.34 0.81
C LYS A 22 -12.21 -8.34 -0.26
N GLN A 23 -12.73 -7.11 -0.19
CA GLN A 23 -12.37 -6.04 -1.11
C GLN A 23 -10.90 -5.64 -0.99
N TYR A 24 -10.35 -5.62 0.21
CA TYR A 24 -8.92 -5.39 0.46
C TYR A 24 -8.05 -6.41 -0.30
N PHE A 25 -8.34 -7.70 -0.14
CA PHE A 25 -7.57 -8.75 -0.82
C PHE A 25 -7.75 -8.71 -2.34
N LEU A 26 -8.95 -8.38 -2.83
CA LEU A 26 -9.21 -8.22 -4.26
C LEU A 26 -8.37 -7.08 -4.85
N LEU A 27 -8.37 -5.90 -4.22
CA LEU A 27 -7.57 -4.75 -4.66
C LEU A 27 -6.08 -5.04 -4.62
N LEU A 28 -5.62 -5.75 -3.58
CA LEU A 28 -4.23 -6.18 -3.47
C LEU A 28 -3.81 -7.08 -4.65
N GLU A 29 -4.66 -8.04 -5.03
CA GLU A 29 -4.40 -8.90 -6.20
C GLU A 29 -4.44 -8.13 -7.53
N GLN A 30 -5.35 -7.16 -7.67
CA GLN A 30 -5.41 -6.29 -8.84
C GLN A 30 -4.14 -5.43 -8.96
N ILE A 31 -3.67 -4.85 -7.86
CA ILE A 31 -2.42 -4.08 -7.82
C ILE A 31 -1.22 -4.94 -8.21
N LYS A 32 -1.13 -6.17 -7.69
CA LYS A 32 -0.03 -7.11 -8.03
C LYS A 32 0.01 -7.46 -9.52
N LYS A 33 -1.15 -7.55 -10.17
CA LYS A 33 -1.28 -7.91 -11.59
C LYS A 33 -1.27 -6.70 -12.53
N ASN A 34 -1.23 -5.48 -11.99
CA ASN A 34 -1.26 -4.26 -12.80
C ASN A 34 0.16 -3.90 -13.26
N ASN A 35 0.42 -4.10 -14.56
CA ASN A 35 1.73 -3.83 -15.18
C ASN A 35 2.12 -2.35 -15.09
N GLU A 36 1.18 -1.43 -15.21
CA GLU A 36 1.46 0.02 -15.14
C GLU A 36 2.00 0.41 -13.76
N LEU A 37 1.39 -0.09 -12.69
CA LEU A 37 1.85 0.11 -11.32
C LEU A 37 3.21 -0.54 -11.06
N HIS A 38 3.47 -1.69 -11.67
CA HIS A 38 4.78 -2.34 -11.60
C HIS A 38 5.86 -1.49 -12.29
N ASP A 39 5.59 -1.03 -13.50
CA ASP A 39 6.48 -0.16 -14.26
C ASP A 39 6.73 1.18 -13.53
N LEU A 40 5.69 1.76 -12.92
CA LEU A 40 5.82 2.96 -12.10
C LEU A 40 6.73 2.73 -10.89
N LYS A 41 6.58 1.61 -10.17
CA LYS A 41 7.48 1.25 -9.06
C LYS A 41 8.93 1.15 -9.50
N GLU A 42 9.20 0.49 -10.63
CA GLU A 42 10.56 0.36 -11.16
C GLU A 42 11.13 1.71 -11.60
N LYS A 43 10.31 2.58 -12.22
CA LYS A 43 10.72 3.96 -12.57
C LYS A 43 11.03 4.79 -11.33
N ILE A 44 10.21 4.71 -10.27
CA ILE A 44 10.44 5.40 -9.00
C ILE A 44 11.77 4.92 -8.39
N LYS A 45 11.99 3.60 -8.33
CA LYS A 45 13.24 3.02 -7.80
C LYS A 45 14.46 3.51 -8.57
N LYS A 46 14.39 3.51 -9.91
CA LYS A 46 15.46 4.06 -10.76
C LYS A 46 15.67 5.56 -10.50
N ALA A 47 14.61 6.35 -10.39
CA ALA A 47 14.69 7.77 -10.10
C ALA A 47 15.30 8.07 -8.72
N GLN A 48 15.02 7.24 -7.70
CA GLN A 48 15.63 7.34 -6.36
C GLN A 48 17.15 7.09 -6.41
N VAL A 49 17.56 6.04 -7.13
CA VAL A 49 18.98 5.73 -7.34
C VAL A 49 19.66 6.87 -8.12
N ASP A 50 19.05 7.31 -9.22
CA ASP A 50 19.54 8.41 -10.04
C ASP A 50 19.73 9.70 -9.24
N LEU A 51 18.76 10.06 -8.39
CA LEU A 51 18.85 11.23 -7.53
C LEU A 51 20.04 11.12 -6.58
N SER A 52 20.21 9.95 -5.95
CA SER A 52 21.29 9.68 -5.00
C SER A 52 22.67 9.77 -5.66
N LEU A 53 22.81 9.23 -6.87
CA LEU A 53 24.06 9.30 -7.66
C LEU A 53 24.43 10.75 -8.06
N HIS A 54 23.45 11.65 -8.17
CA HIS A 54 23.67 13.04 -8.57
C HIS A 54 23.69 14.02 -7.39
N PHE A 55 23.86 13.55 -6.15
CA PHE A 55 23.91 14.42 -4.97
C PHE A 55 25.02 15.49 -5.05
N GLY A 56 26.20 15.13 -5.58
CA GLY A 56 27.32 16.05 -5.81
C GLY A 56 27.28 16.82 -7.13
N SER A 57 26.22 16.64 -7.94
CA SER A 57 26.06 17.37 -9.21
C SER A 57 25.64 18.82 -8.99
N SER A 58 25.63 19.62 -10.05
CA SER A 58 25.11 20.99 -9.97
C SER A 58 23.69 21.02 -9.37
N LYS A 59 23.39 22.05 -8.58
CA LYS A 59 22.08 22.25 -7.94
C LYS A 59 20.91 22.10 -8.93
N LYS A 60 21.10 22.57 -10.17
CA LYS A 60 20.10 22.48 -11.25
C LYS A 60 19.82 21.03 -11.69
N VAL A 61 20.86 20.20 -11.80
CA VAL A 61 20.72 18.79 -12.18
C VAL A 61 20.05 17.99 -11.07
N HIS A 62 20.50 18.18 -9.82
CA HIS A 62 19.91 17.52 -8.67
C HIS A 62 18.43 17.89 -8.49
N GLN A 63 18.08 19.18 -8.64
CA GLN A 63 16.69 19.63 -8.55
C GLN A 63 15.79 18.98 -9.61
N LYS A 64 16.25 18.89 -10.87
CA LYS A 64 15.48 18.20 -11.93
C LYS A 64 15.22 16.73 -11.63
N LYS A 65 16.23 16.02 -11.10
CA LYS A 65 16.08 14.61 -10.70
C LYS A 65 15.08 14.44 -9.55
N LYS A 66 15.09 15.37 -8.60
CA LYS A 66 14.13 15.40 -7.49
C LYS A 66 12.71 15.64 -8.00
N GLU A 67 12.52 16.58 -8.91
CA GLU A 67 11.20 16.87 -9.52
C GLU A 67 10.64 15.67 -10.28
N GLU A 68 11.48 14.96 -11.05
CA GLU A 68 11.06 13.75 -11.75
C GLU A 68 10.64 12.63 -10.79
N LEU A 69 11.40 12.42 -9.70
CA LEU A 69 11.03 11.47 -8.66
C LEU A 69 9.66 11.82 -8.05
N LEU A 70 9.45 13.08 -7.66
CA LEU A 70 8.19 13.54 -7.07
C LEU A 70 7.02 13.37 -8.05
N ARG A 71 7.24 13.64 -9.35
CA ARG A 71 6.23 13.43 -10.40
C ARG A 71 5.83 11.96 -10.51
N LEU A 72 6.82 11.05 -10.52
CA LEU A 72 6.56 9.61 -10.61
C LEU A 72 5.85 9.08 -9.36
N GLN A 73 6.23 9.54 -8.17
CA GLN A 73 5.55 9.20 -6.92
C GLN A 73 4.10 9.66 -6.94
N LYS A 74 3.85 10.91 -7.35
CA LYS A 74 2.49 11.44 -7.48
C LYS A 74 1.62 10.60 -8.42
N LEU A 75 2.16 10.19 -9.58
CA LEU A 75 1.42 9.33 -10.51
C LEU A 75 1.06 7.97 -9.90
N TYR A 76 1.95 7.39 -9.10
CA TYR A 76 1.69 6.14 -8.40
C TYR A 76 0.61 6.33 -7.31
N ASP A 77 0.75 7.37 -6.50
CA ASP A 77 -0.14 7.65 -5.36
C ASP A 77 -1.55 8.04 -5.80
N GLU A 78 -1.68 8.72 -6.95
CA GLU A 78 -2.97 9.13 -7.54
C GLU A 78 -3.60 8.04 -8.42
N HIS A 79 -2.92 6.90 -8.64
CA HIS A 79 -3.47 5.83 -9.46
C HIS A 79 -4.76 5.26 -8.80
N PRO A 80 -5.87 5.09 -9.54
CA PRO A 80 -7.17 4.72 -8.96
C PRO A 80 -7.14 3.48 -8.06
N LEU A 81 -6.41 2.44 -8.47
CA LEU A 81 -6.25 1.23 -7.63
C LEU A 81 -5.52 1.50 -6.31
N ILE A 82 -4.53 2.39 -6.28
CA ILE A 82 -3.78 2.73 -5.08
C ILE A 82 -4.64 3.58 -4.14
N VAL A 83 -5.35 4.56 -4.69
CA VAL A 83 -6.31 5.38 -3.93
C VAL A 83 -7.38 4.51 -3.28
N ASN A 84 -8.00 3.62 -4.06
CA ASN A 84 -9.03 2.72 -3.56
C ASN A 84 -8.47 1.73 -2.53
N TYR A 85 -7.28 1.18 -2.77
CA TYR A 85 -6.62 0.30 -1.82
C TYR A 85 -6.32 1.01 -0.50
N ASN A 86 -5.81 2.24 -0.52
CA ASN A 86 -5.50 3.00 0.68
C ASN A 86 -6.77 3.30 1.50
N PHE A 87 -7.87 3.62 0.81
CA PHE A 87 -9.17 3.79 1.47
C PHE A 87 -9.60 2.51 2.20
N VAL A 88 -9.65 1.38 1.49
CA VAL A 88 -10.09 0.10 2.05
C VAL A 88 -9.11 -0.41 3.13
N PHE A 89 -7.81 -0.19 2.96
CA PHE A 89 -6.80 -0.52 3.97
C PHE A 89 -7.04 0.22 5.28
N ASN A 90 -7.41 1.51 5.23
CA ASN A 90 -7.74 2.27 6.43
C ASN A 90 -9.02 1.75 7.09
N GLU A 91 -10.03 1.35 6.32
CA GLU A 91 -11.24 0.73 6.86
C GLU A 91 -10.95 -0.61 7.55
N VAL A 92 -10.15 -1.48 6.92
CA VAL A 92 -9.70 -2.74 7.53
C VAL A 92 -8.91 -2.49 8.82
N ASN A 93 -8.02 -1.51 8.83
CA ASN A 93 -7.26 -1.16 10.05
C ASN A 93 -8.18 -0.65 11.17
N ASN A 94 -9.20 0.13 10.85
CA ASN A 94 -10.17 0.60 11.83
C ASN A 94 -11.00 -0.56 12.40
N LEU A 95 -11.42 -1.50 11.55
CA LEU A 95 -12.09 -2.72 11.97
C LEU A 95 -11.21 -3.55 12.91
N LEU A 96 -9.94 -3.77 12.55
CA LEU A 96 -8.98 -4.49 13.38
C LEU A 96 -8.75 -3.82 14.74
N LYS A 97 -8.65 -2.48 14.77
CA LYS A 97 -8.51 -1.72 16.02
C LYS A 97 -9.75 -1.86 16.90
N ALA A 98 -10.95 -1.80 16.33
CA ALA A 98 -12.18 -2.00 17.08
C ALA A 98 -12.24 -3.41 17.70
N ILE A 99 -11.82 -4.44 16.96
CA ILE A 99 -11.71 -5.81 17.49
C ILE A 99 -10.66 -5.88 18.60
N GLU A 100 -9.49 -5.26 18.42
CA GLU A 100 -8.45 -5.19 19.45
C GLU A 100 -8.96 -4.52 20.73
N GLU A 101 -9.74 -3.45 20.62
CA GLU A 101 -10.36 -2.77 21.77
C GLU A 101 -11.39 -3.65 22.50
N ILE A 102 -12.14 -4.48 21.78
CA ILE A 102 -13.12 -5.40 22.38
C ILE A 102 -12.44 -6.57 23.11
N LEU A 103 -11.30 -7.04 22.59
CA LEU A 103 -10.57 -8.19 23.14
C LEU A 103 -9.63 -7.83 24.30
N LYS A 104 -9.45 -6.54 24.61
CA LYS A 104 -8.67 -6.04 25.75
C LYS A 104 -9.47 -6.13 27.06
#